data_AF-A0A2M7UPZ0-F1
#
_entry.id   AF-A0A2M7UPZ0-F1
#
_cell.length_a   1.000
_cell.length_b   1.000
_cell.length_c   1.000
_cell.angle_alpha   90.00
_cell.angle_beta   90.00
_cell.angle_gamma   90.00
#
_symmetry.space_group_name_H-M   'P 1'
#
loop_
_entity.id
_entity.type
_entity.pdbx_description
1 polymer ?
#
loop_
_entity_poly.entity_id
_entity_poly.type
_entity_poly.pdbx_seq_one_letter_code
_entity_poly.pdbx_strand_id
1 'polypeptide(L)'
;MSSRFSHTSSLTRAIIIVEFLLVSYLIYSLTKNVYNSYKIDSYIDTFRAENERIAQENAKKNDDYLYFTSEEYIDKIAKQSLGLVNPGEEVIVLSEDVLSKNEDLLEGGTGDFAKDAGLSNAQKWWKFFFGG
;
A
#
# COMPACT_ATOMS: atom_id res chain seq x y z
N MET A 1 -46.55 27.71 61.28
CA MET A 1 -46.19 28.49 60.08
C MET A 1 -45.33 29.67 60.48
N SER A 2 -44.04 29.65 60.12
CA SER A 2 -43.31 30.83 59.61
C SER A 2 -41.86 30.42 59.35
N SER A 3 -41.50 30.44 58.08
CA SER A 3 -40.16 30.26 57.54
C SER A 3 -39.29 31.46 57.96
N ARG A 4 -38.23 31.20 58.74
CA ARG A 4 -37.22 32.21 59.05
C ARG A 4 -36.11 32.18 58.02
N PHE A 5 -36.16 33.12 57.10
CA PHE A 5 -35.15 33.43 56.10
C PHE A 5 -33.77 33.64 56.75
N SER A 6 -32.75 33.00 56.18
CA SER A 6 -31.35 33.16 56.57
C SER A 6 -30.82 34.53 56.13
N HIS A 7 -30.41 35.35 57.11
CA HIS A 7 -29.63 36.56 56.84
C HIS A 7 -28.20 36.18 56.45
N THR A 8 -27.98 35.89 55.17
CA THR A 8 -26.62 35.79 54.62
C THR A 8 -25.99 37.18 54.60
N SER A 9 -24.86 37.38 55.28
CA SER A 9 -24.08 38.62 55.23
C SER A 9 -23.70 38.98 53.78
N SER A 10 -23.65 40.28 53.46
CA SER A 10 -23.23 40.77 52.13
C SER A 10 -21.86 40.23 51.72
N LEU A 11 -20.99 39.97 52.70
CA LEU A 11 -19.68 39.35 52.52
C LEU A 11 -19.80 37.90 52.01
N THR A 12 -20.69 37.09 52.56
CA THR A 12 -20.92 35.71 52.09
C THR A 12 -21.43 35.69 50.66
N ARG A 13 -22.32 36.62 50.30
CA ARG A 13 -22.82 36.77 48.92
C ARG A 13 -21.70 37.15 47.95
N ALA A 14 -20.82 38.08 48.36
CA ALA A 14 -19.67 38.48 47.54
C ALA A 14 -18.68 37.32 47.33
N ILE A 15 -18.40 36.52 48.36
CA ILE A 15 -17.53 35.35 48.27
C ILE A 15 -18.10 34.33 47.27
N ILE A 16 -19.39 34.00 47.36
CA ILE A 16 -20.04 33.06 46.44
C ILE A 16 -19.94 33.55 44.99
N ILE A 17 -20.12 34.85 44.75
CA ILE A 17 -20.01 35.43 43.40
C ILE A 17 -18.59 35.31 42.88
N VAL A 18 -17.59 35.64 43.71
CA VAL A 18 -16.17 35.53 43.32
C VAL A 18 -15.78 34.08 43.04
N GLU A 19 -16.22 33.15 43.89
CA GLU A 19 -15.97 31.72 43.71
C GLU A 19 -16.62 31.20 42.41
N PHE A 20 -17.86 31.61 42.14
CA PHE A 20 -18.55 31.28 40.89
C PHE A 20 -17.83 31.82 39.65
N LEU A 21 -17.33 33.06 39.72
CA LEU A 21 -16.54 33.66 38.63
C LEU A 21 -15.21 32.93 38.42
N LEU A 22 -14.53 32.53 39.50
CA LEU A 22 -13.30 31.75 39.43
C LEU A 22 -13.55 30.39 38.77
N VAL A 23 -14.58 29.66 39.19
CA VAL A 23 -14.94 28.37 38.59
C VAL A 23 -15.30 28.55 37.11
N SER A 24 -16.09 29.57 36.77
CA SER A 24 -16.45 29.88 35.38
C SER A 24 -15.22 30.19 34.52
N TYR A 25 -14.27 30.96 35.05
CA TYR A 25 -13.01 31.27 34.37
C TYR A 25 -12.14 30.03 34.16
N LEU A 26 -12.06 29.14 35.15
CA LEU A 26 -11.31 27.88 35.03
C LEU A 26 -11.92 26.97 33.96
N ILE A 27 -13.26 26.84 33.92
CA ILE A 27 -13.96 26.06 32.89
C ILE A 27 -13.69 26.66 31.50
N TYR A 28 -13.77 27.98 31.35
CA TYR A 28 -13.45 28.67 30.10
C TYR A 28 -12.00 28.42 29.65
N SER A 29 -11.04 28.58 30.56
CA SER A 29 -9.61 28.36 30.29
C SER A 29 -9.31 26.92 29.87
N LEU A 30 -9.88 25.95 30.60
CA LEU A 30 -9.75 24.53 30.28
C LEU A 30 -10.32 24.19 28.90
N THR A 31 -11.52 24.70 28.60
CA THR A 31 -12.18 24.49 27.30
C THR A 31 -11.32 25.01 26.15
N LYS A 32 -10.72 26.20 26.31
CA LYS A 32 -9.83 26.80 25.31
C LYS A 32 -8.55 25.98 25.10
N ASN A 33 -7.94 25.50 26.18
CA ASN A 33 -6.72 24.71 26.11
C ASN A 33 -6.94 23.35 25.46
N VAL A 34 -8.03 22.65 25.82
CA VAL A 34 -8.38 21.36 25.21
C VAL A 34 -8.64 21.53 23.72
N TYR A 35 -9.39 22.56 23.31
CA TYR A 35 -9.68 22.82 21.90
C TYR A 35 -8.42 23.13 21.08
N ASN A 36 -7.45 23.85 21.66
CA ASN A 36 -6.19 24.14 21.01
C ASN A 36 -5.28 22.91 20.90
N SER A 37 -5.21 22.06 21.93
CA SER A 37 -4.39 20.84 21.90
C SER A 37 -4.83 19.88 20.80
N TYR A 38 -6.13 19.59 20.70
CA TYR A 38 -6.66 18.67 19.69
C TYR A 38 -6.39 19.13 18.25
N LYS A 39 -6.45 20.44 17.98
CA LYS A 39 -6.16 20.97 16.66
C LYS A 39 -4.69 20.85 16.32
N ILE A 40 -3.80 21.17 17.27
CA ILE A 40 -2.36 21.14 17.05
C ILE A 40 -1.89 19.71 16.75
N ASP A 41 -2.36 18.72 17.52
CA ASP A 41 -1.99 17.31 17.30
C ASP A 41 -2.46 16.81 15.93
N SER A 42 -3.68 17.15 15.53
CA SER A 42 -4.21 16.80 14.20
C SER A 42 -3.39 17.41 13.05
N TYR A 43 -2.93 18.66 13.20
CA TYR A 43 -2.04 19.26 12.20
C TYR A 43 -0.68 18.57 12.15
N ILE A 44 -0.10 18.24 13.30
CA ILE A 44 1.18 17.51 13.36
C ILE A 44 1.08 16.15 12.67
N ASP A 45 0.01 15.41 12.94
CA ASP A 45 -0.20 14.09 12.32
C ASP A 45 -0.43 14.21 10.81
N THR A 46 -1.20 15.21 10.38
CA THR A 46 -1.44 15.46 8.94
C THR A 46 -0.14 15.83 8.23
N PHE A 47 0.67 16.73 8.80
CA PHE A 47 1.95 17.10 8.21
C PHE A 47 2.95 15.94 8.19
N ARG A 48 2.94 15.08 9.22
CA ARG A 48 3.79 13.88 9.25
C ARG A 48 3.40 12.91 8.14
N ALA A 49 2.11 12.60 8.02
CA ALA A 49 1.60 11.72 6.98
C ALA A 49 1.91 12.24 5.57
N GLU A 50 1.78 13.55 5.36
CA GLU A 50 2.09 14.19 4.08
C GLU A 50 3.59 14.12 3.76
N ASN A 51 4.47 14.36 4.74
CA ASN A 51 5.91 14.21 4.56
C ASN A 51 6.31 12.77 4.22
N GLU A 52 5.71 11.78 4.90
CA GLU A 52 5.95 10.37 4.60
C GLU A 52 5.49 9.99 3.19
N ARG A 53 4.32 10.48 2.77
CA ARG A 53 3.80 10.29 1.40
C ARG A 53 4.76 10.88 0.36
N ILE A 54 5.19 12.12 0.55
CA ILE A 54 6.12 12.80 -0.36
C ILE A 54 7.47 12.06 -0.42
N ALA A 55 7.98 11.58 0.71
CA ALA A 55 9.23 10.81 0.75
C ALA A 55 9.12 9.50 -0.06
N GLN A 56 8.01 8.77 0.09
CA GLN A 56 7.74 7.56 -0.68
C GLN A 56 7.59 7.84 -2.18
N GLU A 57 6.90 8.92 -2.54
CA GLU A 57 6.77 9.32 -3.95
C GLU A 57 8.10 9.70 -4.58
N ASN A 58 8.96 10.40 -3.84
CA ASN A 58 10.29 10.76 -4.31
C ASN A 58 11.17 9.52 -4.48
N ALA A 59 11.13 8.57 -3.55
CA ALA A 59 11.85 7.31 -3.67
C ALA A 59 11.40 6.52 -4.91
N LYS A 60 10.08 6.37 -5.11
CA LYS A 60 9.52 5.70 -6.29
C LYS A 60 9.94 6.38 -7.60
N LYS A 61 9.82 7.71 -7.67
CA LYS A 61 10.24 8.47 -8.86
C LYS A 61 11.72 8.31 -9.16
N ASN A 62 12.55 8.24 -8.12
CA ASN A 62 13.97 8.01 -8.28
C ASN A 62 14.27 6.60 -8.80
N ASP A 63 13.59 5.58 -8.28
CA ASP A 63 13.73 4.20 -8.76
C ASP A 63 13.29 4.06 -10.22
N ASP A 64 12.15 4.67 -10.58
CA ASP A 64 11.66 4.71 -11.95
C ASP A 64 12.66 5.44 -12.87
N TYR A 65 13.22 6.56 -12.42
CA TYR A 65 14.25 7.30 -13.16
C TYR A 65 15.51 6.45 -13.39
N LEU A 66 16.01 5.78 -12.35
CA LEU A 66 17.17 4.89 -12.47
C LEU A 66 16.89 3.72 -13.41
N TYR A 67 15.70 3.13 -13.35
CA TYR A 67 15.31 2.08 -14.28
C TYR A 67 15.29 2.56 -15.73
N PHE A 68 14.67 3.71 -16.02
CA PHE A 68 14.58 4.21 -17.39
C PHE A 68 15.90 4.75 -17.95
N THR A 69 16.86 5.10 -17.09
CA THR A 69 18.20 5.53 -17.48
C THR A 69 19.22 4.39 -17.50
N SER A 70 18.84 3.20 -17.04
CA SER A 70 19.69 2.02 -17.03
C SER A 70 20.06 1.56 -18.44
N GLU A 71 21.26 0.98 -18.58
CA GLU A 71 21.73 0.43 -19.85
C GLU A 71 20.85 -0.74 -20.31
N GLU A 72 20.32 -1.52 -19.37
CA GLU A 72 19.42 -2.65 -19.63
C GLU A 72 18.11 -2.19 -20.25
N TYR A 73 17.53 -1.09 -19.76
CA TYR A 73 16.31 -0.52 -20.35
C TYR A 73 16.58 0.05 -21.75
N ILE A 74 17.72 0.74 -21.93
CA ILE A 74 18.13 1.28 -23.23
C ILE A 74 18.34 0.13 -24.24
N ASP A 75 19.06 -0.92 -23.87
CA ASP A 75 19.29 -2.11 -24.72
C ASP A 75 17.97 -2.81 -25.07
N LYS A 76 17.07 -2.99 -24.09
CA LYS A 76 15.74 -3.55 -24.31
C LYS A 76 14.95 -2.75 -25.35
N ILE A 77 14.92 -1.42 -25.21
CA ILE A 77 14.18 -0.56 -26.16
C ILE A 77 14.86 -0.55 -27.54
N ALA A 78 16.19 -0.53 -27.61
CA ALA A 78 16.94 -0.60 -28.86
C ALA A 78 16.64 -1.91 -29.62
N LYS A 79 16.66 -3.05 -28.91
CA LYS A 79 16.31 -4.37 -29.46
C LYS A 79 14.87 -4.43 -29.94
N GLN A 80 13.92 -3.96 -29.12
CA GLN A 80 12.49 -4.02 -29.43
C GLN A 80 12.06 -3.05 -30.54
N SER A 81 12.61 -1.83 -30.56
CA SER A 81 12.13 -0.75 -31.42
C SER A 81 12.92 -0.63 -32.71
N LEU A 82 14.22 -0.95 -32.67
CA LEU A 82 15.13 -0.78 -33.80
C LEU A 82 15.59 -2.12 -34.39
N GLY A 83 15.20 -3.26 -33.78
CA GLY A 83 15.65 -4.59 -34.19
C GLY A 83 17.17 -4.75 -34.09
N LEU A 84 17.83 -3.92 -33.27
CA LEU A 84 19.28 -3.93 -33.13
C LEU A 84 19.72 -5.16 -32.32
N VAL A 85 20.82 -5.77 -32.74
CA VAL A 85 21.39 -6.97 -32.14
C VAL A 85 22.85 -6.68 -31.86
N ASN A 86 23.32 -6.98 -30.66
CA ASN A 86 24.71 -6.72 -30.30
C ASN A 86 25.65 -7.68 -31.06
N PRO A 87 26.88 -7.27 -31.40
CA PRO A 87 27.83 -8.13 -32.10
C PRO A 87 28.15 -9.38 -31.25
N GLY A 88 27.79 -10.56 -31.76
CA GLY A 88 27.94 -11.84 -31.07
C GLY A 88 26.63 -12.47 -30.54
N GLU A 89 25.49 -11.80 -30.69
CA GLU A 89 24.16 -12.31 -30.32
C GLU A 89 23.46 -12.95 -31.54
N GLU A 90 22.91 -14.15 -31.38
CA GLU A 90 22.23 -14.89 -32.47
C GLU A 90 20.70 -14.73 -32.35
N VAL A 91 20.08 -14.15 -33.38
CA VAL A 91 18.61 -13.99 -33.42
C VAL A 91 17.98 -15.25 -33.99
N ILE A 92 17.21 -15.95 -33.16
CA ILE A 92 16.41 -17.09 -33.59
C ILE A 92 15.04 -16.59 -34.02
N VAL A 93 14.77 -16.60 -35.33
CA VAL A 93 13.44 -16.32 -35.88
C VAL A 93 12.70 -17.64 -36.03
N LEU A 94 11.67 -17.85 -35.22
CA LEU A 94 10.80 -19.03 -35.32
C LEU A 94 9.73 -18.78 -36.40
N SER A 95 9.85 -19.47 -37.53
CA SER A 95 8.82 -19.47 -38.58
C SER A 95 7.58 -20.24 -38.11
N GLU A 96 6.38 -19.83 -38.52
CA GLU A 96 5.13 -20.58 -38.27
C GLU A 96 5.21 -22.03 -38.76
N ASP A 97 5.95 -22.29 -39.84
CA ASP A 97 6.22 -23.64 -40.35
C ASP A 97 7.06 -24.49 -39.37
N VAL A 98 7.94 -23.86 -38.58
CA VAL A 98 8.76 -24.51 -37.56
C VAL A 98 7.94 -24.75 -36.31
N LEU A 99 7.05 -23.82 -35.92
CA LEU A 99 6.13 -24.03 -34.79
C LEU A 99 5.12 -25.15 -35.11
N SER A 100 4.54 -25.14 -36.31
CA SER A 100 3.59 -26.16 -36.78
C SER A 100 4.23 -27.54 -37.00
N LYS A 101 5.46 -27.60 -37.53
CA LYS A 101 6.20 -28.89 -37.66
C LYS A 101 6.71 -29.42 -36.33
N ASN A 102 6.97 -28.55 -35.36
CA ASN A 102 7.34 -29.00 -34.02
C ASN A 102 6.13 -29.40 -33.18
N GLU A 103 4.90 -29.01 -33.51
CA GLU A 103 3.71 -29.64 -32.91
C GLU A 103 3.67 -31.13 -33.27
N ASP A 104 3.95 -31.50 -34.53
CA ASP A 104 4.05 -32.91 -34.95
C ASP A 104 5.25 -33.66 -34.32
N LEU A 105 6.39 -32.97 -34.08
CA LEU A 105 7.57 -33.58 -33.41
C LEU A 105 7.44 -33.64 -31.88
N LEU A 106 6.61 -32.78 -31.27
CA LEU A 106 6.25 -32.84 -29.84
C LEU A 106 5.18 -33.92 -29.58
N GLU A 107 4.39 -34.31 -30.57
CA GLU A 107 3.50 -35.47 -30.50
C GLU A 107 4.22 -36.83 -30.70
N GLY A 108 5.39 -36.84 -31.36
CA GLY A 108 6.15 -38.06 -31.64
C GLY A 108 6.96 -38.65 -30.48
N GLY A 109 7.04 -37.98 -29.34
CA GLY A 109 7.93 -38.33 -28.23
C GLY A 109 7.29 -39.08 -27.06
N THR A 110 6.05 -39.59 -27.18
CA THR A 110 5.28 -39.94 -25.98
C THR A 110 4.44 -41.22 -26.11
N GLY A 111 5.10 -42.35 -26.33
CA GLY A 111 4.50 -43.69 -26.29
C GLY A 111 3.86 -44.11 -24.95
N ASP A 112 3.67 -43.20 -23.99
CA ASP A 112 3.02 -43.47 -22.70
C ASP A 112 1.94 -42.45 -22.28
N PHE A 113 1.88 -41.23 -22.85
CA PHE A 113 0.83 -40.25 -22.47
C PHE A 113 -0.56 -40.58 -23.01
N ALA A 114 -0.67 -41.44 -24.02
CA ALA A 114 -1.97 -41.89 -24.54
C ALA A 114 -2.74 -42.78 -23.54
N LYS A 115 -2.06 -43.43 -22.59
CA LYS A 115 -2.71 -44.30 -21.59
C LYS A 115 -3.40 -43.53 -20.47
N ASP A 116 -2.95 -42.30 -20.21
CA ASP A 116 -3.41 -41.47 -19.09
C ASP A 116 -4.29 -40.28 -19.54
N ALA A 117 -4.67 -40.25 -20.82
CA ALA A 117 -5.49 -39.19 -21.42
C ALA A 117 -6.90 -39.07 -20.80
N GLY A 118 -7.40 -40.13 -20.16
CA GLY A 118 -8.69 -40.14 -19.46
C GLY A 118 -8.65 -39.76 -17.98
N LEU A 119 -7.47 -39.50 -17.41
CA LEU A 119 -7.31 -39.18 -15.99
C LEU A 119 -7.41 -37.68 -15.74
N SER A 120 -8.13 -37.29 -14.68
CA SER A 120 -8.12 -35.92 -14.18
C SER A 120 -6.73 -35.51 -13.71
N ASN A 121 -6.45 -34.20 -13.70
CA ASN A 121 -5.13 -33.67 -13.30
C ASN A 121 -4.73 -34.14 -11.89
N ALA A 122 -5.68 -34.24 -10.95
CA ALA A 122 -5.40 -34.74 -9.61
C ALA A 122 -4.95 -36.21 -9.59
N GLN A 123 -5.54 -37.06 -10.43
CA GLN A 123 -5.17 -38.48 -10.54
C GLN A 123 -3.79 -38.66 -11.17
N LYS A 124 -3.42 -37.80 -12.14
CA LYS A 124 -2.09 -37.80 -12.75
C LYS A 124 -1.00 -37.51 -11.71
N TRP A 125 -1.21 -36.49 -10.86
CA TRP A 125 -0.28 -36.16 -9.77
C TRP A 125 -0.17 -37.28 -8.74
N TRP A 126 -1.30 -37.91 -8.37
CA TRP A 126 -1.28 -39.03 -7.44
C TRP A 126 -0.47 -40.23 -7.95
N LYS A 127 -0.66 -40.60 -9.23
CA LYS A 127 0.10 -41.67 -9.88
C LYS A 127 1.59 -41.34 -9.93
N PHE A 128 1.96 -40.09 -10.22
CA PHE A 128 3.35 -39.66 -10.28
C PHE A 128 4.08 -39.81 -8.93
N PHE A 129 3.41 -39.49 -7.81
CA PHE A 129 4.05 -39.54 -6.49
C PHE A 129 4.00 -40.91 -5.81
N PHE A 130 3.04 -41.78 -6.16
CA PHE A 130 2.76 -43.00 -5.41
C PHE A 130 2.55 -44.26 -6.27
N GLY A 131 2.58 -44.16 -7.60
CA GLY A 131 2.43 -45.27 -8.54
C GLY A 131 3.78 -45.73 -9.06
N GLY A 132 4.38 -46.72 -8.40
CA GLY A 132 5.56 -47.45 -8.90
C GLY A 132 5.22 -48.40 -10.03
#